data_AF-A0AA38TUU1-F1
#
_entry.id   AF-A0AA38TUU1-F1
#
_cell.length_a   1.000
_cell.length_b   1.000
_cell.length_c   1.000
_cell.angle_alpha   90.00
_cell.angle_beta   90.00
_cell.angle_gamma   90.00
#
_symmetry.space_group_name_H-M   'P 1'
#
loop_
_entity.id
_entity.type
_entity.pdbx_description
1 polymer ?
#
loop_
_entity_poly.entity_id
_entity_poly.type
_entity_poly.pdbx_seq_one_letter_code
_entity_poly.pdbx_strand_id
1 'polypeptide(L)'
;MAAILYINKMPESYVPDCFRKAMFIQAYNHFLRPLNGIKMWPKTNHISPLPPLPRRMPGRPKLKRRRDAVERLLTSTGKIGRHGRRMTCTKCKEAGHNSRSCKNEKTDAPLKDCRPPGRPRTNFSSQSSEGSTRGGTGSQMGVIKVM
;
A
#
# COMPACT_ATOMS: atom_id res chain seq x y z
N MET A 1 -24.42 0.85 35.17
CA MET A 1 -25.62 0.94 36.04
C MET A 1 -25.40 0.40 37.46
N ALA A 2 -24.51 -0.58 37.68
CA ALA A 2 -24.26 -1.17 39.00
C ALA A 2 -23.90 -0.15 40.11
N ALA A 3 -23.05 0.84 39.81
CA ALA A 3 -22.68 1.88 40.79
C ALA A 3 -23.85 2.79 41.21
N ILE A 4 -24.83 3.04 40.33
CA ILE A 4 -25.99 3.90 40.63
C ILE A 4 -26.99 3.16 41.52
N LEU A 5 -27.20 1.87 41.24
CA LEU A 5 -28.04 0.98 42.05
C LEU A 5 -27.42 0.75 43.44
N TYR A 6 -26.09 0.64 43.52
CA TYR A 6 -25.36 0.52 44.79
C TYR A 6 -25.56 1.72 45.72
N ILE A 7 -25.76 2.93 45.16
CA ILE A 7 -26.03 4.16 45.91
C ILE A 7 -27.55 4.33 46.16
N ASN A 8 -28.37 3.31 45.88
CA ASN A 8 -29.83 3.31 46.01
C ASN A 8 -30.51 4.45 45.24
N LYS A 9 -29.97 4.83 44.08
CA LYS A 9 -30.57 5.84 43.21
C LYS A 9 -31.23 5.21 42.00
N MET A 10 -32.27 5.89 41.50
CA MET A 10 -32.98 5.44 40.31
C MET A 10 -32.13 5.68 39.07
N PRO A 11 -31.76 4.64 38.29
CA PRO A 11 -30.90 4.79 37.11
C PRO A 11 -31.56 5.65 36.02
N GLU A 12 -32.90 5.66 35.95
CA GLU A 12 -33.68 6.45 34.99
C GLU A 12 -33.48 7.96 35.15
N SER A 13 -33.16 8.44 36.36
CA SER A 13 -32.89 9.86 36.62
C SER A 13 -31.58 10.35 36.00
N TYR A 14 -30.67 9.43 35.67
CA TYR A 14 -29.38 9.71 35.04
C TYR A 14 -29.41 9.60 33.51
N VAL A 15 -30.55 9.20 32.95
CA VAL A 15 -30.74 9.14 31.49
C VAL A 15 -31.12 10.53 31.00
N PRO A 16 -30.32 11.15 30.09
CA PRO A 16 -30.66 12.44 29.51
C PRO A 16 -32.00 12.40 28.78
N ASP A 17 -32.69 13.54 28.75
CA ASP A 17 -34.03 13.64 28.16
C ASP A 17 -34.08 13.15 26.71
N CYS A 18 -33.04 13.41 25.92
CA CYS A 18 -32.96 13.01 24.51
C CYS A 18 -33.06 11.50 24.26
N PHE A 19 -32.79 10.67 25.26
CA PHE A 19 -32.93 9.21 25.18
C PHE A 19 -34.27 8.69 25.72
N ARG A 20 -35.15 9.57 26.21
CA ARG A 20 -36.47 9.19 26.70
C ARG A 20 -37.39 8.84 25.53
N LYS A 21 -38.31 7.90 25.77
CA LYS A 21 -39.34 7.48 24.81
C LYS A 21 -40.15 8.67 24.27
N ALA A 22 -40.44 9.67 25.11
CA ALA A 22 -41.15 10.87 24.69
C ALA A 22 -40.41 11.64 23.59
N MET A 23 -39.10 11.82 23.73
CA MET A 23 -38.27 12.48 22.71
C MET A 23 -38.17 11.66 21.43
N PHE A 24 -38.10 10.33 21.54
CA PHE A 24 -38.15 9.44 20.38
C PHE A 24 -39.46 9.62 19.59
N ILE A 25 -40.61 9.58 20.28
CA ILE A 25 -41.92 9.80 19.64
C ILE A 25 -41.97 11.20 19.01
N GLN A 26 -41.49 12.22 19.71
CA GLN A 26 -41.46 13.59 19.20
C GLN A 26 -40.58 13.72 17.94
N ALA A 27 -39.41 13.09 17.92
CA ALA A 27 -38.49 13.11 16.78
C ALA A 27 -39.10 12.48 15.52
N TYR A 28 -39.90 11.42 15.70
CA TYR A 28 -40.56 10.71 14.61
C TYR A 28 -42.05 11.05 14.46
N ASN A 29 -42.54 12.08 15.16
CA ASN A 29 -43.95 12.51 15.12
C ASN A 29 -44.34 13.02 13.71
N HIS A 30 -43.38 13.59 13.01
CA HIS A 30 -43.59 14.11 11.67
C HIS A 30 -43.26 13.07 10.62
N PHE A 31 -44.25 12.70 9.83
CA PHE A 31 -44.04 11.85 8.66
C PHE A 31 -43.25 12.61 7.59
N LEU A 32 -42.21 11.97 7.08
CA LEU A 32 -41.57 12.44 5.86
C LEU A 32 -42.59 12.29 4.73
N ARG A 33 -43.06 13.42 4.18
CA ARG A 33 -43.90 13.39 2.99
C ARG A 33 -43.12 12.70 1.88
N PRO A 34 -43.73 11.73 1.17
CA PRO A 34 -43.07 11.13 0.03
C PRO A 34 -42.70 12.23 -0.95
N LEU A 35 -41.44 12.26 -1.34
CA LEU A 35 -41.00 13.15 -2.41
C LEU A 35 -41.52 12.58 -3.72
N ASN A 36 -42.02 13.48 -4.57
CA ASN A 36 -42.39 13.13 -5.94
C ASN A 36 -41.21 12.41 -6.61
N GLY A 37 -41.50 11.39 -7.41
CA GLY A 37 -40.46 10.67 -8.15
C GLY A 37 -39.77 11.57 -9.18
N ILE A 38 -38.57 11.18 -9.62
CA ILE A 38 -37.75 11.93 -10.60
C ILE A 38 -38.55 12.33 -11.85
N LYS A 39 -39.49 11.47 -12.29
CA LYS A 39 -40.35 11.72 -13.46
C LYS A 39 -41.32 12.90 -13.30
N MET A 40 -41.66 13.26 -12.06
CA MET A 40 -42.60 14.34 -11.73
C MET A 40 -41.88 15.65 -11.40
N TRP A 41 -40.54 15.67 -11.39
CA TRP A 41 -39.79 16.89 -11.13
C TRP A 41 -39.86 17.83 -12.33
N PRO A 42 -40.01 19.15 -12.12
CA PRO A 42 -40.02 20.11 -13.22
C PRO A 42 -38.67 20.07 -13.95
N LYS A 43 -38.72 20.08 -15.29
CA LYS A 43 -37.50 20.20 -16.10
C LYS A 43 -36.93 21.60 -15.92
N THR A 44 -35.74 21.69 -15.34
CA THR A 44 -35.02 22.95 -15.19
C THR A 44 -34.19 23.24 -16.44
N ASN A 45 -34.19 24.50 -16.90
CA ASN A 45 -33.34 24.98 -18.00
C ASN A 45 -31.88 25.26 -17.56
N HIS A 46 -31.53 24.86 -16.34
CA HIS A 46 -30.18 25.07 -15.80
C HIS A 46 -29.17 24.13 -16.47
N ILE A 47 -27.93 24.60 -16.53
CA ILE A 47 -26.81 23.79 -17.02
C ILE A 47 -26.66 22.57 -16.08
N SER A 48 -26.66 21.37 -16.67
CA SER A 48 -26.42 20.15 -15.92
C SER A 48 -25.06 20.23 -15.21
N PRO A 49 -24.98 19.82 -13.93
CA PRO A 49 -23.71 19.83 -13.22
C PRO A 49 -22.69 18.98 -13.97
N LEU A 50 -21.46 19.50 -14.08
CA LEU A 50 -20.36 18.73 -14.64
C LEU A 50 -20.11 17.48 -13.76
N PRO A 51 -19.73 16.35 -14.37
CA PRO A 51 -19.36 15.19 -13.59
C PRO A 51 -18.20 15.53 -12.64
N PRO A 52 -18.15 14.91 -11.45
CA PRO A 52 -17.02 15.09 -10.55
C PRO A 52 -15.74 14.68 -11.28
N LEU A 53 -14.67 15.46 -11.08
CA LEU A 53 -13.38 15.14 -11.67
C LEU A 53 -12.93 13.75 -11.18
N PRO A 54 -12.49 12.86 -12.09
CA PRO A 54 -12.00 11.55 -11.69
C PRO A 54 -10.78 11.72 -10.77
N ARG A 55 -10.87 11.17 -9.56
CA ARG A 55 -9.76 11.14 -8.61
C ARG A 55 -9.32 9.70 -8.39
N ARG A 56 -8.01 9.49 -8.29
CA ARG A 56 -7.47 8.20 -7.88
C ARG A 56 -7.86 7.95 -6.43
N MET A 57 -8.72 6.97 -6.19
CA MET A 57 -9.04 6.57 -4.82
C MET A 57 -7.78 6.02 -4.14
N PRO A 58 -7.58 6.28 -2.84
CA PRO A 58 -6.55 5.59 -2.09
C PRO A 58 -6.78 4.08 -2.22
N GLY A 59 -5.75 3.36 -2.63
CA GLY A 59 -5.80 1.91 -2.68
C GLY A 59 -5.97 1.31 -1.29
N ARG A 60 -6.15 -0.01 -1.25
CA ARG A 60 -6.22 -0.75 0.02
C ARG A 60 -5.02 -0.41 0.92
N PRO A 61 -5.24 -0.07 2.20
CA PRO A 61 -4.16 0.11 3.15
C PRO A 61 -3.25 -1.13 3.22
N LYS A 62 -1.95 -0.92 3.39
CA LYS A 62 -0.99 -2.03 3.51
C LYS A 62 -1.30 -2.85 4.75
N LEU A 63 -1.20 -4.18 4.65
CA LEU A 63 -1.38 -5.10 5.79
C LEU A 63 -0.40 -4.78 6.94
N LYS A 64 0.83 -4.38 6.62
CA LYS A 64 1.83 -3.98 7.60
C LYS A 64 2.01 -2.45 7.56
N ARG A 65 1.92 -1.83 8.74
CA ARG A 65 2.29 -0.42 8.92
C ARG A 65 3.76 -0.20 8.55
N ARG A 66 4.08 0.97 7.98
CA ARG A 66 5.48 1.39 7.84
C ARG A 66 6.01 1.76 9.23
N ARG A 67 7.03 1.03 9.71
CA ARG A 67 7.73 1.35 10.96
C ARG A 67 8.47 2.68 10.85
N ASP A 68 8.47 3.46 11.93
CA ASP A 68 9.20 4.72 12.02
C ASP A 68 10.72 4.50 12.05
N ALA A 69 11.50 5.57 11.83
CA ALA A 69 12.96 5.47 11.75
C ALA A 69 13.56 4.86 13.02
N VAL A 70 13.09 5.31 14.19
CA VAL A 70 13.51 4.82 15.51
C VAL A 70 13.15 3.33 15.68
N GLU A 71 11.91 2.94 15.39
CA GLU A 71 11.47 1.54 15.47
C GLU A 71 12.29 0.63 14.55
N ARG A 72 12.68 1.13 13.37
CA ARG A 72 13.49 0.39 12.40
C ARG A 72 14.89 0.13 12.94
N LEU A 73 15.48 1.08 13.67
CA LEU A 73 16.78 0.92 14.32
C LEU A 73 16.72 -0.11 15.46
N LEU A 74 15.72 -0.01 16.34
CA LEU A 74 15.57 -0.96 17.46
C LEU A 74 15.30 -2.40 17.00
N THR A 75 14.58 -2.60 15.90
CA THR A 75 14.26 -3.96 15.41
C THR A 75 15.32 -4.52 14.45
N SER A 76 16.33 -3.73 14.05
CA SER A 76 17.38 -4.17 13.13
C SER A 76 18.50 -4.91 13.85
N THR A 77 18.15 -5.87 14.70
CA THR A 77 19.12 -6.69 15.44
C THR A 77 19.85 -7.60 14.44
N GLY A 78 21.13 -7.35 14.21
CA GLY A 78 22.03 -8.22 13.44
C GLY A 78 22.23 -7.91 11.95
N LYS A 79 21.59 -6.87 11.39
CA LYS A 79 21.83 -6.44 9.99
C LYS A 79 22.34 -5.01 9.95
N ILE A 80 23.64 -4.84 9.62
CA ILE A 80 24.24 -3.53 9.37
C ILE A 80 23.62 -2.97 8.09
N GLY A 81 22.96 -1.80 8.20
CA GLY A 81 22.46 -1.07 7.03
C GLY A 81 23.61 -0.66 6.12
N ARG A 82 23.38 -0.57 4.81
CA ARG A 82 24.41 -0.11 3.84
C ARG A 82 24.72 1.39 3.92
N HIS A 83 24.16 2.09 4.89
CA HIS A 83 24.37 3.53 5.07
C HIS A 83 25.81 3.80 5.52
N GLY A 84 26.51 4.71 4.84
CA GLY A 84 27.91 5.03 5.12
C GLY A 84 28.95 4.02 4.59
N ARG A 85 28.54 2.92 3.92
CA ARG A 85 29.50 2.00 3.30
C ARG A 85 30.18 2.69 2.11
N ARG A 86 31.48 2.96 2.24
CA ARG A 86 32.34 3.39 1.13
C ARG A 86 32.45 2.24 0.12
N MET A 87 31.90 2.44 -1.07
CA MET A 87 32.02 1.48 -2.16
C MET A 87 33.37 1.65 -2.85
N THR A 88 34.06 0.54 -3.09
CA THR A 88 35.32 0.47 -3.84
C THR A 88 35.09 -0.21 -5.18
N CYS A 89 35.59 0.38 -6.25
CA CYS A 89 35.49 -0.18 -7.59
C CYS A 89 36.37 -1.42 -7.70
N THR A 90 35.86 -2.53 -8.23
CA THR A 90 36.68 -3.74 -8.42
C THR A 90 37.67 -3.62 -9.59
N LYS A 91 37.46 -2.68 -10.50
CA LYS A 91 38.29 -2.48 -11.70
C LYS A 91 39.50 -1.57 -11.43
N CYS A 92 39.26 -0.39 -10.86
CA CYS A 92 40.32 0.59 -10.57
C CYS A 92 40.68 0.71 -9.08
N LYS A 93 40.01 -0.04 -8.18
CA LYS A 93 40.23 -0.05 -6.72
C LYS A 93 39.98 1.29 -6.00
N GLU A 94 39.57 2.33 -6.72
CA GLU A 94 39.21 3.62 -6.14
C GLU A 94 37.87 3.60 -5.40
N ALA A 95 37.76 4.45 -4.38
CA ALA A 95 36.53 4.63 -3.62
C ALA A 95 35.60 5.67 -4.27
N GLY A 96 34.29 5.49 -4.10
CA GLY A 96 33.28 6.48 -4.53
C GLY A 96 32.43 6.05 -5.72
N HIS A 97 32.78 4.96 -6.40
CA HIS A 97 31.99 4.40 -7.49
C HIS A 97 32.07 2.86 -7.54
N ASN A 98 31.21 2.24 -8.33
CA ASN A 98 31.20 0.79 -8.54
C ASN A 98 31.71 0.44 -9.95
N SER A 99 32.01 -0.83 -10.21
CA SER A 99 32.52 -1.27 -11.52
C SER A 99 31.61 -1.00 -12.72
N ARG A 100 30.31 -0.74 -12.48
CA ARG A 100 29.32 -0.37 -13.52
C ARG A 100 29.39 1.10 -13.91
N SER A 101 29.89 1.96 -13.02
CA SER A 101 30.02 3.42 -13.21
C SER A 101 31.49 3.87 -13.34
N CYS A 102 32.42 2.91 -13.40
CA CYS A 102 33.85 3.15 -13.57
C CYS A 102 34.15 3.72 -14.95
N LYS A 103 34.74 4.90 -14.99
CA LYS A 103 35.24 5.55 -16.22
C LYS A 103 36.74 5.32 -16.45
N ASN A 104 37.44 4.81 -15.45
CA ASN A 104 38.89 4.57 -15.54
C ASN A 104 39.17 3.29 -16.34
N GLU A 105 40.29 3.29 -17.05
CA GLU A 105 40.81 2.11 -17.74
C GLU A 105 41.20 1.03 -16.72
N LYS A 106 41.21 -0.24 -17.15
CA LYS A 106 41.51 -1.36 -16.26
C LYS A 106 42.99 -1.25 -15.84
N THR A 107 43.25 -1.03 -14.57
CA THR A 107 44.60 -1.20 -14.03
C THR A 107 44.87 -2.70 -13.87
N ASP A 108 45.71 -3.25 -14.73
CA ASP A 108 46.25 -4.60 -14.59
C ASP A 108 47.23 -4.62 -13.42
N ALA A 109 46.88 -5.34 -12.36
CA ALA A 109 47.76 -5.58 -11.20
C ALA A 109 47.47 -6.99 -10.67
N PRO A 110 48.48 -7.66 -10.08
CA PRO A 110 48.83 -9.06 -10.33
C PRO A 110 47.70 -10.03 -10.05
N LEU A 111 47.75 -11.15 -10.79
CA LEU A 111 46.93 -12.34 -10.57
C LEU A 111 46.82 -12.59 -9.06
N LYS A 112 45.61 -12.45 -8.51
CA LYS A 112 45.34 -12.95 -7.17
C LYS A 112 45.36 -14.46 -7.28
N ASP A 113 46.23 -15.11 -6.51
CA ASP A 113 46.19 -16.55 -6.35
C ASP A 113 44.75 -16.97 -6.04
N CYS A 114 44.23 -17.85 -6.89
CA CYS A 114 42.93 -18.47 -6.67
C CYS A 114 43.02 -19.20 -5.33
N ARG A 115 42.27 -18.71 -4.33
CA ARG A 115 42.06 -19.45 -3.08
C ARG A 115 41.55 -20.85 -3.48
N PRO A 116 42.15 -21.94 -2.97
CA PRO A 116 41.79 -23.28 -3.41
C PRO A 116 40.28 -23.50 -3.24
N PRO A 117 39.63 -24.25 -4.16
CA PRO A 117 38.20 -24.49 -4.09
C PRO A 117 37.85 -25.09 -2.72
N GLY A 118 36.97 -24.41 -1.99
CA GLY A 118 36.32 -25.02 -0.83
C GLY A 118 35.57 -26.27 -1.25
N ARG A 119 35.46 -27.23 -0.32
CA ARG A 119 34.87 -28.56 -0.44
C ARG A 119 33.73 -28.65 -1.48
N PRO A 120 33.76 -29.64 -2.41
CA PRO A 120 32.72 -29.79 -3.42
C PRO A 120 31.34 -29.95 -2.79
N ARG A 121 30.36 -29.23 -3.34
CA ARG A 121 28.95 -29.44 -3.02
C ARG A 121 28.49 -30.71 -3.72
N THR A 122 28.00 -31.68 -2.96
CA THR A 122 27.40 -32.91 -3.48
C THR A 122 26.11 -32.55 -4.24
N ASN A 123 26.09 -32.75 -5.55
CA ASN A 123 24.89 -32.56 -6.37
C ASN A 123 24.04 -33.83 -6.30
N PHE A 124 22.81 -33.69 -5.81
CA PHE A 124 21.76 -34.68 -5.99
C PHE A 124 21.09 -34.39 -7.34
N SER A 125 21.17 -35.34 -8.27
CA SER A 125 20.67 -35.22 -9.62
C SER A 125 19.14 -35.33 -9.65
N SER A 126 18.48 -34.42 -10.36
CA SER A 126 17.11 -34.62 -10.85
C SER A 126 17.04 -34.04 -12.25
N GLN A 127 16.99 -34.93 -13.23
CA GLN A 127 16.81 -34.61 -14.65
C GLN A 127 15.39 -34.10 -14.89
N SER A 128 15.23 -33.06 -15.70
CA SER A 128 14.12 -32.94 -16.65
C SER A 128 14.45 -31.88 -17.70
N SER A 129 14.10 -32.23 -18.92
CA SER A 129 14.53 -31.69 -20.20
C SER A 129 13.50 -30.73 -20.80
N GLU A 130 14.01 -29.99 -21.79
CA GLU A 130 13.33 -29.43 -22.97
C GLU A 130 12.49 -28.15 -22.81
N GLY A 131 12.83 -27.20 -23.69
CA GLY A 131 12.30 -25.85 -23.74
C GLY A 131 11.18 -25.68 -24.76
N SER A 132 10.61 -24.48 -24.78
CA SER A 132 9.89 -23.97 -25.94
C SER A 132 9.79 -22.44 -25.87
N THR A 133 10.42 -21.78 -26.83
CA THR A 133 10.28 -20.35 -27.14
C THR A 133 9.08 -20.12 -28.04
N ARG A 134 8.23 -19.13 -27.75
CA ARG A 134 7.56 -18.21 -28.71
C ARG A 134 6.57 -17.29 -28.00
N GLY A 135 6.53 -16.02 -28.40
CA GLY A 135 5.48 -15.08 -28.00
C GLY A 135 5.84 -13.61 -28.24
N GLY A 136 5.74 -13.18 -29.50
CA GLY A 136 6.09 -11.84 -29.95
C GLY A 136 5.15 -10.72 -29.50
N THR A 137 5.65 -9.51 -29.73
CA THR A 137 5.04 -8.19 -29.50
C THR A 137 3.83 -7.94 -30.40
N GLY A 138 2.78 -7.30 -29.86
CA GLY A 138 1.67 -6.77 -30.65
C GLY A 138 0.94 -5.67 -29.90
N SER A 139 1.16 -4.43 -30.31
CA SER A 139 0.43 -3.23 -29.91
C SER A 139 -0.58 -2.89 -31.01
N GLN A 140 -1.85 -2.68 -30.65
CA GLN A 140 -2.83 -1.78 -31.32
C GLN A 140 -4.13 -1.81 -30.48
N MET A 141 -4.48 -0.70 -29.83
CA MET A 141 -5.36 0.39 -30.30
C MET A 141 -6.81 -0.05 -30.52
N GLY A 142 -7.69 0.47 -29.67
CA GLY A 142 -9.12 0.21 -29.69
C GLY A 142 -9.89 1.01 -30.73
N VAL A 143 -11.10 0.54 -30.99
CA VAL A 143 -12.17 1.30 -31.62
C VAL A 143 -13.46 1.05 -30.83
N ILE A 144 -14.03 2.13 -30.32
CA ILE A 144 -15.34 2.17 -29.66
C ILE A 144 -16.37 2.39 -30.77
N LYS A 145 -17.32 1.47 -30.94
CA LYS A 145 -18.51 1.69 -31.77
C LYS A 145 -19.70 1.85 -30.85
N VAL A 146 -20.20 3.09 -30.80
CA VAL A 146 -21.46 3.46 -30.14
C VAL A 146 -22.59 3.14 -31.11
N MET A 147 -23.58 2.40 -30.64
CA MET A 147 -24.95 2.35 -31.16
C MET A 147 -25.88 2.56 -29.98
#